data_AF-H6BLV7-F1
#
_entry.id   AF-H6BLV7-F1
#
_cell.length_a   1.000
_cell.length_b   1.000
_cell.length_c   1.000
_cell.angle_alpha   90.00
_cell.angle_beta   90.00
_cell.angle_gamma   90.00
#
_symmetry.space_group_name_H-M   'P 1'
#
loop_
_entity.id
_entity.type
_entity.pdbx_description
1 polymer ?
#
loop_
_entity_poly.entity_id
_entity_poly.type
_entity_poly.pdbx_seq_one_letter_code
_entity_poly.pdbx_strand_id
1 'polypeptide(L)'
;MSPVLPARSLAYILVALCVTAILFFAPYRLPSLQEQDIPDVQDVLDLPNESDLASPTKPVQSTTTAVSADRTKPSSSIYQVQNETLGFQEVYLISLPARTDKRDAFAVQAAFTEMKYTQMDGVDGHLVPEKALPYTMDQSPAAIGCWRAHLDVIQKIVREKVATALIFEDDADWDVSLKSQLVQFARGSRYITKTPEHSTPISPYGDDWDMLWIGHCGAWVHPDDNKRFFVIPDDPSVEPPQYRRNVGAPDMSHWESGPNGDERTRIVFRSEGAVCTAGYAISQRGARKALYYMSMEPYNAPIDWGFADLCKNSKYNFTCIAPFPQLVGVSRPTSNTSKWSDIGYGNDAERAVEPANAQHLVYSTRLNIANFLAGKTVFDSQYPDATPPQLDIKEIGGAVGHVEELD
;
A
#
# COMPACT_ATOMS: atom_id res chain seq x y z
N MET A 1 -4.59 3.54 78.52
CA MET A 1 -5.18 2.40 77.79
C MET A 1 -4.57 2.40 76.39
N SER A 2 -3.60 1.53 76.15
CA SER A 2 -3.00 1.35 74.82
C SER A 2 -3.83 0.34 74.02
N PRO A 3 -4.10 0.55 72.72
CA PRO A 3 -4.85 -0.42 71.94
C PRO A 3 -3.94 -1.59 71.57
N VAL A 4 -4.33 -2.79 72.00
CA VAL A 4 -3.71 -4.06 71.60
C VAL A 4 -4.22 -4.38 70.20
N LEU A 5 -3.34 -4.35 69.20
CA LEU A 5 -3.64 -4.84 67.86
C LEU A 5 -3.83 -6.36 67.89
N PRO A 6 -4.84 -6.91 67.19
CA PRO A 6 -5.12 -8.34 67.18
C PRO A 6 -3.98 -9.11 66.51
N ALA A 7 -3.55 -10.22 67.13
CA ALA A 7 -2.39 -11.04 66.73
C ALA A 7 -2.41 -11.52 65.27
N ARG A 8 -3.59 -11.55 64.61
CA ARG A 8 -3.71 -11.88 63.19
C ARG A 8 -3.10 -10.82 62.26
N SER A 9 -3.14 -9.54 62.63
CA SER A 9 -2.59 -8.45 61.82
C SER A 9 -1.06 -8.42 61.81
N LEU A 10 -0.41 -8.88 62.89
CA LEU A 10 1.05 -8.98 62.95
C LEU A 10 1.59 -10.07 62.02
N ALA A 11 0.88 -11.19 61.88
CA ALA A 11 1.29 -12.30 61.03
C ALA A 11 1.35 -11.91 59.55
N TYR A 12 0.36 -11.16 59.05
CA TYR A 12 0.36 -10.69 57.67
C TYR A 12 1.45 -9.66 57.38
N ILE A 13 1.76 -8.78 58.35
CA ILE A 13 2.84 -7.80 58.21
C ILE A 13 4.21 -8.48 58.21
N LEU A 14 4.40 -9.51 59.05
CA LEU A 14 5.63 -10.31 59.07
C LEU A 14 5.82 -11.11 57.77
N VAL A 15 4.76 -11.72 57.23
CA VAL A 15 4.84 -12.44 55.94
C VAL A 15 5.14 -11.47 54.79
N ALA A 16 4.52 -10.29 54.77
CA ALA A 16 4.79 -9.28 53.74
C ALA A 16 6.25 -8.76 53.82
N LEU A 17 6.79 -8.55 55.01
CA LEU A 17 8.19 -8.14 55.22
C LEU A 17 9.19 -9.25 54.85
N CYS A 18 8.87 -10.52 55.12
CA CYS A 18 9.72 -11.64 54.71
C CYS A 18 9.73 -11.83 53.18
N VAL A 19 8.58 -11.70 52.50
CA VAL A 19 8.50 -11.83 51.03
C VAL A 19 9.24 -10.68 50.33
N THR A 20 9.12 -9.46 50.86
CA THR A 20 9.86 -8.30 50.33
C THR A 20 11.36 -8.39 50.59
N ALA A 21 11.80 -8.88 51.74
CA ALA A 21 13.22 -9.13 51.99
C ALA A 21 13.81 -10.21 51.06
N ILE A 22 13.06 -11.28 50.75
CA ILE A 22 13.51 -12.33 49.82
C ILE A 22 13.60 -11.81 48.37
N LEU A 23 12.68 -10.93 47.95
CA LEU A 23 12.70 -10.35 46.60
C LEU A 23 13.79 -9.28 46.41
N PHE A 24 14.20 -8.59 47.48
CA PHE A 24 15.26 -7.56 47.41
C PHE A 24 16.68 -8.06 47.72
N PHE A 25 16.83 -9.19 48.44
CA PHE A 25 18.14 -9.73 48.83
C PHE A 25 18.48 -11.10 48.21
N ALA A 26 17.64 -11.65 47.33
CA ALA A 26 18.10 -12.71 46.44
C ALA A 26 19.21 -12.13 45.55
N PRO A 27 20.45 -12.65 45.58
CA PRO A 27 21.49 -12.16 44.71
C PRO A 27 21.07 -12.50 43.27
N TYR A 28 20.76 -11.47 42.48
CA TYR A 28 20.70 -11.58 41.03
C TYR A 28 22.09 -12.00 40.54
N ARG A 29 22.37 -13.30 40.53
CA ARG A 29 23.42 -13.85 39.69
C ARG A 29 22.94 -13.68 38.25
N LEU A 30 23.60 -12.81 37.51
CA LEU A 30 23.51 -12.84 36.05
C LEU A 30 23.81 -14.28 35.59
N PRO A 31 23.01 -14.86 34.68
CA PRO A 31 23.40 -16.09 34.02
C PRO A 31 24.73 -15.84 33.31
N SER A 32 25.75 -16.65 33.61
CA SER A 32 26.98 -16.67 32.83
C SER A 32 26.64 -17.10 31.41
N LEU A 33 27.23 -16.41 30.42
CA LEU A 33 27.20 -16.78 29.01
C LEU A 33 28.04 -18.05 28.78
N GLN A 34 27.62 -19.18 29.34
CA GLN A 34 28.22 -20.49 29.05
C GLN A 34 27.29 -21.61 29.52
N GLU A 35 26.34 -21.96 28.65
CA GLU A 35 25.63 -23.26 28.52
C GLU A 35 24.35 -23.01 27.71
N GLN A 36 24.54 -22.71 26.43
CA GLN A 36 23.60 -23.14 25.41
C GLN A 36 24.39 -24.11 24.55
N ASP A 37 24.13 -25.40 24.74
CA ASP A 37 24.57 -26.44 23.81
C ASP A 37 23.95 -26.14 22.44
N ILE A 38 24.70 -25.44 21.61
CA ILE A 38 24.47 -25.33 20.19
C ILE A 38 25.03 -26.63 19.60
N PRO A 39 24.20 -27.52 19.01
CA PRO A 39 24.73 -28.68 18.31
C PRO A 39 25.63 -28.21 17.16
N ASP A 40 26.80 -28.82 17.04
CA ASP A 40 27.74 -28.53 15.97
C ASP A 40 27.08 -28.82 14.61
N VAL A 41 27.37 -27.99 13.61
CA VAL A 41 26.73 -28.01 12.27
C VAL A 41 27.03 -29.32 11.52
N GLN A 42 27.93 -30.14 12.05
CA GLN A 42 28.28 -31.46 11.52
C GLN A 42 27.30 -32.58 11.93
N ASP A 43 26.50 -32.43 13.00
CA ASP A 43 25.55 -33.46 13.48
C ASP A 43 24.18 -33.45 12.76
N VAL A 44 23.97 -32.53 11.81
CA VAL A 44 22.74 -32.44 10.98
C VAL A 44 22.94 -33.07 9.58
N LEU A 45 24.12 -33.61 9.29
CA LEU A 45 24.48 -34.19 8.00
C LEU A 45 24.88 -35.66 8.10
N ASP A 46 24.07 -36.48 8.75
CA ASP A 46 24.15 -37.94 8.65
C ASP A 46 22.75 -38.52 8.34
N LEU A 47 22.42 -38.61 7.05
CA LEU A 47 21.32 -39.44 6.58
C LEU A 47 21.84 -40.87 6.35
N PRO A 48 21.25 -41.91 6.96
CA PRO A 48 21.65 -43.29 6.68
C PRO A 48 21.22 -43.71 5.26
N ASN A 49 22.13 -44.41 4.60
CA ASN A 49 21.98 -44.97 3.26
C ASN A 49 20.97 -46.15 3.24
N GLU A 50 20.28 -46.33 2.12
CA GLU A 50 19.23 -47.34 1.87
C GLU A 50 19.67 -48.79 2.20
N SER A 51 18.86 -49.49 3.00
CA SER A 51 18.52 -50.91 2.82
C SER A 51 17.51 -51.36 3.88
N ASP A 52 16.60 -52.25 3.48
CA ASP A 52 15.65 -52.99 4.31
C ASP A 52 14.31 -52.32 4.67
N LEU A 53 13.36 -52.32 3.73
CA LEU A 53 12.07 -52.99 3.98
C LEU A 53 11.33 -53.33 2.67
N ALA A 54 11.31 -54.62 2.34
CA ALA A 54 10.58 -55.17 1.21
C ALA A 54 9.15 -55.57 1.60
N SER A 55 8.12 -55.11 0.85
CA SER A 55 7.01 -55.93 0.34
C SER A 55 5.92 -55.11 -0.38
N PRO A 56 5.10 -55.72 -1.27
CA PRO A 56 4.74 -55.13 -2.56
C PRO A 56 3.27 -54.71 -2.65
N THR A 57 2.96 -53.65 -3.42
CA THR A 57 1.76 -53.63 -4.29
C THR A 57 1.72 -52.46 -5.29
N LYS A 58 1.64 -52.85 -6.57
CA LYS A 58 1.05 -52.22 -7.79
C LYS A 58 1.70 -50.96 -8.42
N PRO A 59 1.83 -50.94 -9.76
CA PRO A 59 2.54 -49.87 -10.47
C PRO A 59 1.61 -48.71 -10.79
N VAL A 60 2.00 -47.50 -10.40
CA VAL A 60 1.45 -46.25 -10.94
C VAL A 60 2.39 -45.80 -12.04
N GLN A 61 1.85 -45.66 -13.25
CA GLN A 61 2.58 -45.13 -14.41
C GLN A 61 3.04 -43.70 -14.11
N SER A 62 4.36 -43.51 -14.11
CA SER A 62 4.99 -42.19 -14.05
C SER A 62 4.94 -41.57 -15.44
N THR A 63 4.01 -40.65 -15.67
CA THR A 63 4.04 -39.73 -16.81
C THR A 63 5.05 -38.63 -16.50
N THR A 64 6.28 -38.80 -16.98
CA THR A 64 7.30 -37.74 -17.00
C THR A 64 6.92 -36.71 -18.06
N THR A 65 6.18 -35.68 -17.68
CA THR A 65 6.07 -34.46 -18.48
C THR A 65 7.31 -33.61 -18.27
N ALA A 66 8.29 -33.79 -19.16
CA ALA A 66 9.36 -32.82 -19.37
C ALA A 66 8.73 -31.47 -19.75
N VAL A 67 8.81 -30.49 -18.86
CA VAL A 67 8.41 -29.12 -19.14
C VAL A 67 9.45 -28.53 -20.09
N SER A 68 9.16 -28.59 -21.38
CA SER A 68 9.84 -27.80 -22.40
C SER A 68 9.59 -26.32 -22.11
N ALA A 69 10.65 -25.58 -21.79
CA ALA A 69 10.62 -24.14 -21.66
C ALA A 69 10.34 -23.50 -23.03
N ASP A 70 9.07 -23.19 -23.27
CA ASP A 70 8.59 -22.48 -24.45
C ASP A 70 9.05 -21.00 -24.39
N ARG A 71 10.10 -20.67 -25.14
CA ARG A 71 10.82 -19.38 -25.12
C ARG A 71 10.10 -18.23 -25.84
N THR A 72 8.79 -18.32 -26.06
CA THR A 72 8.03 -17.30 -26.81
C THR A 72 6.73 -16.86 -26.15
N LYS A 73 6.48 -17.21 -24.89
CA LYS A 73 5.31 -16.70 -24.15
C LYS A 73 5.67 -15.43 -23.35
N PRO A 74 4.89 -14.35 -23.46
CA PRO A 74 5.02 -13.21 -22.57
C PRO A 74 4.91 -13.69 -21.11
N SER A 75 5.76 -13.14 -20.25
CA SER A 75 5.86 -13.48 -18.82
C SER A 75 4.47 -13.55 -18.18
N SER A 76 4.02 -14.76 -17.84
CA SER A 76 2.68 -15.03 -17.28
C SER A 76 2.39 -14.24 -16.00
N SER A 77 3.44 -13.79 -15.30
CA SER A 77 3.35 -12.97 -14.09
C SER A 77 2.64 -11.63 -14.32
N ILE A 78 2.78 -10.97 -15.47
CA ILE A 78 2.20 -9.63 -15.66
C ILE A 78 0.67 -9.65 -15.69
N TYR A 79 0.08 -10.75 -16.15
CA TYR A 79 -1.37 -10.91 -16.20
C TYR A 79 -1.97 -11.23 -14.84
N GLN A 80 -1.16 -11.47 -13.81
CA GLN A 80 -1.66 -11.60 -12.43
C GLN A 80 -2.34 -10.32 -11.93
N VAL A 81 -2.06 -9.16 -12.55
CA VAL A 81 -2.81 -7.90 -12.33
C VAL A 81 -4.33 -8.07 -12.48
N GLN A 82 -4.78 -9.06 -13.25
CA GLN A 82 -6.20 -9.28 -13.51
C GLN A 82 -6.93 -10.04 -12.39
N ASN A 83 -6.20 -10.64 -11.45
CA ASN A 83 -6.79 -11.40 -10.35
C ASN A 83 -7.49 -10.47 -9.34
N GLU A 84 -8.13 -11.06 -8.33
CA GLU A 84 -8.90 -10.31 -7.32
C GLU A 84 -8.03 -9.46 -6.37
N THR A 85 -6.72 -9.69 -6.33
CA THR A 85 -5.76 -8.94 -5.50
C THR A 85 -4.85 -8.04 -6.33
N LEU A 86 -5.16 -7.84 -7.61
CA LEU A 86 -4.35 -7.07 -8.56
C LEU A 86 -2.88 -7.53 -8.66
N GLY A 87 -2.61 -8.80 -8.34
CA GLY A 87 -1.26 -9.36 -8.32
C GLY A 87 -0.46 -9.09 -7.06
N PHE A 88 -1.07 -8.47 -6.03
CA PHE A 88 -0.51 -8.40 -4.68
C PHE A 88 -0.90 -9.64 -3.87
N GLN A 89 -0.20 -9.90 -2.76
CA GLN A 89 -0.63 -10.97 -1.85
C GLN A 89 -1.90 -10.58 -1.10
N GLU A 90 -1.97 -9.33 -0.62
CA GLU A 90 -3.12 -8.81 0.12
C GLU A 90 -3.52 -7.42 -0.38
N VAL A 91 -4.80 -7.08 -0.23
CA VAL A 91 -5.33 -5.73 -0.41
C VAL A 91 -6.00 -5.32 0.90
N TYR A 92 -5.69 -4.12 1.39
CA TYR A 92 -6.23 -3.57 2.62
C TYR A 92 -7.00 -2.29 2.37
N LEU A 93 -8.09 -2.11 3.10
CA LEU A 93 -8.85 -0.86 3.17
C LEU A 93 -8.73 -0.29 4.57
N ILE A 94 -8.23 0.93 4.72
CA ILE A 94 -8.25 1.66 5.99
C ILE A 94 -9.52 2.52 6.04
N SER A 95 -10.39 2.25 7.01
CA SER A 95 -11.60 3.04 7.22
C SER A 95 -11.95 3.13 8.69
N LEU A 96 -12.32 4.31 9.19
CA LEU A 96 -12.78 4.45 10.57
C LEU A 96 -14.02 3.56 10.82
N PRO A 97 -14.13 2.89 11.99
CA PRO A 97 -15.30 2.08 12.34
C PRO A 97 -16.64 2.80 12.18
N ALA A 98 -16.66 4.10 12.45
CA ALA A 98 -17.86 4.93 12.37
C ALA A 98 -18.25 5.31 10.93
N ARG A 99 -17.37 5.15 9.94
CA ARG A 99 -17.61 5.54 8.53
C ARG A 99 -18.22 4.42 7.72
N THR A 100 -19.35 3.88 8.20
CA THR A 100 -20.09 2.81 7.49
C THR A 100 -20.53 3.24 6.09
N ASP A 101 -20.81 4.53 5.90
CA ASP A 101 -21.14 5.12 4.60
C ASP A 101 -20.02 4.92 3.56
N LYS A 102 -18.76 5.12 3.96
CA LYS A 102 -17.60 4.91 3.08
C LYS A 102 -17.30 3.43 2.88
N ARG A 103 -17.48 2.61 3.92
CA ARG A 103 -17.33 1.13 3.83
C ARG A 103 -18.34 0.52 2.84
N ASP A 104 -19.60 0.98 2.87
CA ASP A 104 -20.64 0.56 1.93
C ASP A 104 -20.28 0.94 0.48
N ALA A 105 -19.81 2.19 0.27
CA ALA A 105 -19.38 2.66 -1.04
C ALA A 105 -18.20 1.85 -1.60
N PHE A 106 -17.17 1.61 -0.78
CA PHE A 106 -16.01 0.83 -1.17
C PHE A 106 -16.38 -0.64 -1.47
N ALA A 107 -17.28 -1.24 -0.69
CA ALA A 107 -17.72 -2.62 -0.90
C ALA A 107 -18.39 -2.80 -2.27
N VAL A 108 -19.29 -1.89 -2.65
CA VAL A 108 -19.96 -1.94 -3.97
C VAL A 108 -18.96 -1.70 -5.10
N GLN A 109 -18.08 -0.71 -4.94
CA GLN A 109 -17.03 -0.39 -5.91
C GLN A 109 -16.09 -1.58 -6.16
N ALA A 110 -15.59 -2.21 -5.08
CA ALA A 110 -14.71 -3.36 -5.16
C ALA A 110 -15.41 -4.59 -5.77
N ALA A 111 -16.70 -4.80 -5.50
CA ALA A 111 -17.47 -5.87 -6.09
C ALA A 111 -17.56 -5.74 -7.63
N PHE A 112 -17.78 -4.53 -8.15
CA PHE A 112 -17.87 -4.30 -9.59
C PHE A 112 -16.53 -4.40 -10.33
N THR A 113 -15.42 -4.16 -9.64
CA THR A 113 -14.08 -4.33 -10.21
C THR A 113 -13.43 -5.67 -9.85
N GLU A 114 -14.20 -6.60 -9.29
CA GLU A 114 -13.75 -7.93 -8.87
C GLU A 114 -12.49 -7.85 -8.00
N MET A 115 -12.52 -7.00 -6.98
CA MET A 115 -11.42 -6.79 -6.05
C MET A 115 -11.79 -7.36 -4.68
N LYS A 116 -10.92 -8.25 -4.18
CA LYS A 116 -10.96 -8.73 -2.80
C LYS A 116 -10.11 -7.82 -1.93
N TYR A 117 -10.58 -7.53 -0.72
CA TYR A 117 -9.84 -6.75 0.26
C TYR A 117 -10.12 -7.21 1.69
N THR A 118 -9.22 -6.85 2.60
CA THR A 118 -9.38 -6.97 4.05
C THR A 118 -9.54 -5.57 4.64
N GLN A 119 -10.63 -5.35 5.35
CA GLN A 119 -10.85 -4.08 6.05
C GLN A 119 -9.97 -4.01 7.31
N MET A 120 -9.36 -2.85 7.52
CA MET A 120 -8.57 -2.47 8.68
C MET A 120 -9.19 -1.23 9.29
N ASP A 121 -9.36 -1.24 10.61
CA ASP A 121 -9.98 -0.12 11.31
C ASP A 121 -9.03 1.09 11.33
N GLY A 122 -9.56 2.25 10.96
CA GLY A 122 -8.89 3.52 11.19
C GLY A 122 -8.82 3.83 12.69
N VAL A 123 -7.92 4.73 13.07
CA VAL A 123 -7.63 5.05 14.47
C VAL A 123 -8.04 6.50 14.75
N ASP A 124 -8.78 6.70 15.83
CA ASP A 124 -8.97 8.04 16.41
C ASP A 124 -7.69 8.42 17.17
N GLY A 125 -6.98 9.44 16.67
CA GLY A 125 -5.71 9.84 17.27
C GLY A 125 -5.82 10.43 18.67
N HIS A 126 -7.01 10.85 19.12
CA HIS A 126 -7.21 11.24 20.53
C HIS A 126 -7.07 10.05 21.48
N LEU A 127 -7.27 8.82 20.98
CA LEU A 127 -7.20 7.60 21.77
C LEU A 127 -5.80 6.97 21.74
N VAL A 128 -4.86 7.51 20.97
CA VAL A 128 -3.48 7.02 20.93
C VAL A 128 -2.72 7.51 22.16
N PRO A 129 -2.23 6.61 23.05
CA PRO A 129 -1.51 7.03 24.24
C PRO A 129 -0.19 7.73 23.88
N GLU A 130 0.16 8.81 24.59
CA GLU A 130 1.43 9.53 24.41
C GLU A 130 2.66 8.59 24.47
N LYS A 131 2.61 7.58 25.34
CA LYS A 131 3.68 6.57 25.48
C LYS A 131 3.87 5.67 24.24
N ALA A 132 2.90 5.64 23.33
CA ALA A 132 2.97 4.89 22.08
C ALA A 132 3.50 5.75 20.92
N LEU A 133 3.66 7.06 21.12
CA LEU A 133 4.16 7.97 20.10
C LEU A 133 5.70 7.97 20.04
N PRO A 134 6.30 8.19 18.86
CA PRO A 134 7.69 8.60 18.76
C PRO A 134 7.95 9.82 19.64
N TYR A 135 9.12 9.90 20.28
CA TYR A 135 9.38 10.92 21.31
C TYR A 135 9.34 12.37 20.79
N THR A 136 9.48 12.58 19.48
CA THR A 136 9.39 13.89 18.82
C THR A 136 8.01 14.20 18.24
N MET A 137 7.05 13.28 18.30
CA MET A 137 5.75 13.44 17.66
C MET A 137 4.98 14.60 18.29
N ASP A 138 4.67 15.59 17.47
CA ASP A 138 3.86 16.77 17.80
C ASP A 138 2.98 17.11 16.59
N GLN A 139 2.01 16.22 16.34
CA GLN A 139 1.07 16.31 15.24
C GLN A 139 -0.36 16.45 15.76
N SER A 140 -1.27 16.92 14.92
CA SER A 140 -2.69 16.96 15.28
C SER A 140 -3.23 15.54 15.55
N PRO A 141 -4.26 15.38 16.38
CA PRO A 141 -4.90 14.07 16.60
C PRO A 141 -5.34 13.40 15.31
N ALA A 142 -5.84 14.15 14.33
CA ALA A 142 -6.19 13.62 13.02
C ALA A 142 -4.98 13.00 12.28
N ALA A 143 -3.84 13.71 12.26
CA ALA A 143 -2.61 13.20 11.66
C ALA A 143 -2.02 12.00 12.43
N ILE A 144 -2.10 12.01 13.77
CA ILE A 144 -1.69 10.87 14.61
C ILE A 144 -2.57 9.64 14.31
N GLY A 145 -3.89 9.82 14.18
CA GLY A 145 -4.83 8.74 13.85
C GLY A 145 -4.53 8.12 12.49
N CYS A 146 -4.31 8.96 11.48
CA CYS A 146 -3.88 8.54 10.13
C CYS A 146 -2.55 7.76 10.20
N TRP A 147 -1.50 8.35 10.77
CA TRP A 147 -0.20 7.68 10.96
C TRP A 147 -0.33 6.32 11.63
N ARG A 148 -1.09 6.24 12.73
CA ARG A 148 -1.26 5.00 13.49
C ARG A 148 -2.00 3.94 12.70
N ALA A 149 -3.09 4.31 12.01
CA ALA A 149 -3.86 3.39 11.18
C ALA A 149 -3.00 2.75 10.08
N HIS A 150 -2.20 3.56 9.38
CA HIS A 150 -1.28 3.03 8.36
C HIS A 150 -0.18 2.14 8.98
N LEU A 151 0.42 2.54 10.09
CA LEU A 151 1.43 1.70 10.75
C LEU A 151 0.85 0.41 11.33
N ASP A 152 -0.44 0.32 11.68
CA ASP A 152 -1.07 -0.92 12.12
C ASP A 152 -1.18 -1.92 10.96
N VAL A 153 -1.52 -1.45 9.75
CA VAL A 153 -1.48 -2.27 8.53
C VAL A 153 -0.04 -2.71 8.23
N ILE A 154 0.92 -1.79 8.28
CA ILE A 154 2.33 -2.10 8.02
C ILE A 154 2.89 -3.08 9.06
N GLN A 155 2.52 -2.92 10.34
CA GLN A 155 2.88 -3.86 11.40
C GLN A 155 2.30 -5.25 11.14
N LYS A 156 1.05 -5.34 10.70
CA LYS A 156 0.42 -6.61 10.28
C LYS A 156 1.19 -7.25 9.13
N ILE A 157 1.52 -6.50 8.08
CA ILE A 157 2.32 -6.98 6.93
C ILE A 157 3.64 -7.60 7.40
N VAL A 158 4.36 -6.91 8.29
CA VAL A 158 5.65 -7.40 8.82
C VAL A 158 5.47 -8.64 9.69
N ARG A 159 4.53 -8.61 10.64
CA ARG A 159 4.27 -9.69 11.60
C ARG A 159 3.81 -10.98 10.93
N GLU A 160 2.96 -10.86 9.91
CA GLU A 160 2.37 -11.99 9.18
C GLU A 160 3.18 -12.39 7.95
N LYS A 161 4.31 -11.71 7.69
CA LYS A 161 5.21 -11.98 6.56
C LYS A 161 4.50 -11.89 5.21
N VAL A 162 3.56 -10.96 5.07
CA VAL A 162 2.89 -10.65 3.79
C VAL A 162 3.93 -10.07 2.83
N ALA A 163 4.12 -10.70 1.68
CA ALA A 163 5.16 -10.37 0.70
C ALA A 163 4.93 -9.00 0.06
N THR A 164 3.70 -8.73 -0.37
CA THR A 164 3.28 -7.45 -0.96
C THR A 164 1.84 -7.15 -0.58
N ALA A 165 1.54 -5.89 -0.30
CA ALA A 165 0.18 -5.47 -0.04
C ALA A 165 -0.14 -4.15 -0.72
N LEU A 166 -1.35 -4.02 -1.25
CA LEU A 166 -1.95 -2.77 -1.70
C LEU A 166 -2.84 -2.22 -0.58
N ILE A 167 -2.75 -0.93 -0.28
CA ILE A 167 -3.49 -0.25 0.77
C ILE A 167 -4.26 0.90 0.15
N PHE A 168 -5.55 0.98 0.45
CA PHE A 168 -6.44 2.08 0.09
C PHE A 168 -6.96 2.81 1.32
N GLU A 169 -7.16 4.12 1.18
CA GLU A 169 -8.02 4.91 2.06
C GLU A 169 -9.49 4.72 1.67
N ASP A 170 -10.43 5.02 2.57
CA ASP A 170 -11.85 4.73 2.35
C ASP A 170 -12.59 5.68 1.40
N ASP A 171 -11.96 6.80 1.06
CA ASP A 171 -12.38 7.68 -0.03
C ASP A 171 -11.62 7.44 -1.35
N ALA A 172 -10.77 6.41 -1.43
CA ALA A 172 -10.10 6.03 -2.67
C ALA A 172 -11.08 5.65 -3.78
N ASP A 173 -10.78 6.08 -5.00
CA ASP A 173 -11.53 5.76 -6.21
C ASP A 173 -10.59 5.48 -7.39
N TRP A 174 -11.09 4.84 -8.43
CA TRP A 174 -10.32 4.53 -9.64
C TRP A 174 -11.21 4.53 -10.87
N ASP A 175 -10.62 4.70 -12.05
CA ASP A 175 -11.36 4.55 -13.31
C ASP A 175 -11.84 3.09 -13.48
N VAL A 176 -12.97 2.91 -14.15
CA VAL A 176 -13.58 1.59 -14.40
C VAL A 176 -12.64 0.56 -15.04
N SER A 177 -11.57 1.02 -15.71
CA SER A 177 -10.58 0.19 -16.40
C SER A 177 -9.29 -0.06 -15.58
N LEU A 178 -9.31 0.13 -14.26
CA LEU A 178 -8.14 0.01 -13.36
C LEU A 178 -7.21 -1.17 -13.67
N LYS A 179 -7.76 -2.38 -13.87
CA LYS A 179 -6.94 -3.57 -14.16
C LYS A 179 -6.12 -3.42 -15.45
N SER A 180 -6.67 -2.78 -16.49
CA SER A 180 -5.94 -2.52 -17.74
C SER A 180 -4.87 -1.44 -17.55
N GLN A 181 -5.19 -0.37 -16.82
CA GLN A 181 -4.22 0.68 -16.49
C GLN A 181 -3.05 0.11 -15.67
N LEU A 182 -3.32 -0.76 -14.70
CA LEU A 182 -2.31 -1.41 -13.88
C LEU A 182 -1.40 -2.37 -14.67
N VAL A 183 -1.85 -2.91 -15.81
CA VAL A 183 -0.96 -3.68 -16.71
C VAL A 183 0.11 -2.75 -17.31
N GLN A 184 -0.26 -1.54 -17.73
CA GLN A 184 0.73 -0.57 -18.22
C GLN A 184 1.63 -0.08 -17.08
N PHE A 185 1.07 0.18 -15.90
CA PHE A 185 1.88 0.52 -14.73
C PHE A 185 2.87 -0.58 -14.35
N ALA A 186 2.47 -1.86 -14.43
CA ALA A 186 3.34 -3.00 -14.20
C ALA A 186 4.51 -3.07 -15.20
N ARG A 187 4.27 -2.77 -16.48
CA ARG A 187 5.33 -2.64 -17.50
C ARG A 187 6.28 -1.52 -17.15
N GLY A 188 5.75 -0.35 -16.80
CA GLY A 188 6.55 0.80 -16.37
C GLY A 188 7.39 0.50 -15.13
N SER A 189 6.78 -0.04 -14.08
CA SER A 189 7.46 -0.42 -12.85
C SER A 189 8.65 -1.37 -13.09
N ARG A 190 8.47 -2.40 -13.92
CA ARG A 190 9.56 -3.32 -14.31
C ARG A 190 10.69 -2.59 -15.05
N TYR A 191 10.34 -1.68 -15.96
CA TYR A 191 11.34 -0.91 -16.70
C TYR A 191 12.12 0.06 -15.80
N ILE A 192 11.42 0.78 -14.91
CA ILE A 192 12.02 1.70 -13.93
C ILE A 192 12.96 0.95 -12.98
N THR A 193 12.55 -0.22 -12.51
CA THR A 193 13.39 -1.08 -11.65
C THR A 193 14.46 -1.86 -12.39
N LYS A 194 14.57 -1.71 -13.72
CA LYS A 194 15.55 -2.42 -14.56
C LYS A 194 15.44 -3.94 -14.42
N THR A 195 14.22 -4.45 -14.28
CA THR A 195 13.92 -5.88 -14.25
C THR A 195 14.49 -6.53 -15.51
N PRO A 196 15.39 -7.54 -15.41
CA PRO A 196 16.02 -8.14 -16.58
C PRO A 196 14.99 -8.78 -17.52
N GLU A 197 15.17 -8.62 -18.84
CA GLU A 197 14.21 -9.09 -19.86
C GLU A 197 13.93 -10.60 -19.78
N HIS A 198 14.93 -11.40 -19.40
CA HIS A 198 14.81 -12.86 -19.27
C HIS A 198 14.39 -13.32 -17.87
N SER A 199 14.13 -12.39 -16.94
CA SER A 199 13.65 -12.71 -15.61
C SER A 199 12.13 -12.92 -15.60
N THR A 200 11.67 -13.77 -14.69
CA THR A 200 10.24 -13.95 -14.41
C THR A 200 10.01 -13.48 -12.97
N PRO A 201 9.75 -12.17 -12.77
CA PRO A 201 9.54 -11.66 -11.42
C PRO A 201 8.32 -12.32 -10.78
N ILE A 202 8.36 -12.45 -9.46
CA ILE A 202 7.25 -13.01 -8.68
C ILE A 202 6.06 -12.06 -8.75
N SER A 203 6.32 -10.77 -8.54
CA SER A 203 5.30 -9.73 -8.61
C SER A 203 5.09 -9.26 -10.06
N PRO A 204 3.84 -8.98 -10.49
CA PRO A 204 3.56 -8.37 -11.78
C PRO A 204 4.29 -7.04 -11.97
N TYR A 205 4.60 -6.33 -10.89
CA TYR A 205 5.22 -5.01 -10.90
C TYR A 205 6.76 -5.05 -10.87
N GLY A 206 7.37 -6.23 -10.94
CA GLY A 206 8.79 -6.43 -10.63
C GLY A 206 9.00 -6.72 -9.14
N ASP A 207 10.23 -7.04 -8.73
CA ASP A 207 10.54 -7.49 -7.37
C ASP A 207 11.42 -6.50 -6.57
N ASP A 208 11.96 -5.47 -7.23
CA ASP A 208 12.96 -4.57 -6.65
C ASP A 208 12.42 -3.23 -6.11
N TRP A 209 11.10 -3.03 -6.11
CA TRP A 209 10.46 -1.86 -5.51
C TRP A 209 10.20 -2.03 -4.00
N ASP A 210 10.22 -0.92 -3.25
CA ASP A 210 9.76 -0.87 -1.86
C ASP A 210 8.33 -0.35 -1.76
N MET A 211 7.96 0.64 -2.59
CA MET A 211 6.62 1.22 -2.64
C MET A 211 6.17 1.58 -4.06
N LEU A 212 4.90 1.31 -4.36
CA LEU A 212 4.22 1.75 -5.58
C LEU A 212 3.15 2.76 -5.18
N TRP A 213 3.34 4.03 -5.52
CA TRP A 213 2.47 5.11 -5.07
C TRP A 213 1.47 5.47 -6.18
N ILE A 214 0.41 4.66 -6.30
CA ILE A 214 -0.52 4.73 -7.44
C ILE A 214 -1.65 5.76 -7.27
N GLY A 215 -1.89 6.21 -6.04
CA GLY A 215 -2.87 7.24 -5.68
C GLY A 215 -2.28 8.27 -4.76
N HIS A 216 -2.14 9.48 -5.28
CA HIS A 216 -1.52 10.62 -4.61
C HIS A 216 -2.17 11.93 -5.09
N CYS A 217 -1.97 13.02 -4.36
CA CYS A 217 -2.37 14.37 -4.77
C CYS A 217 -1.24 15.11 -5.51
N GLY A 218 -0.05 14.52 -5.61
CA GLY A 218 1.09 15.07 -6.33
C GLY A 218 2.32 14.20 -6.13
N ALA A 219 3.22 14.19 -7.11
CA ALA A 219 4.44 13.37 -7.08
C ALA A 219 5.58 14.08 -7.81
N TRP A 220 6.82 13.71 -7.44
CA TRP A 220 8.04 14.28 -8.02
C TRP A 220 8.97 13.19 -8.55
N VAL A 221 9.64 13.47 -9.67
CA VAL A 221 10.64 12.59 -10.28
C VAL A 221 11.91 12.61 -9.45
N HIS A 222 12.48 11.44 -9.18
CA HIS A 222 13.73 11.31 -8.46
C HIS A 222 14.87 11.96 -9.26
N PRO A 223 15.64 12.90 -8.69
CA PRO A 223 16.66 13.65 -9.43
C PRO A 223 17.75 12.76 -10.04
N ASP A 224 18.14 11.68 -9.36
CA ASP A 224 19.16 10.75 -9.85
C ASP A 224 18.67 9.80 -10.97
N ASP A 225 17.38 9.79 -11.31
CA ASP A 225 16.79 8.93 -12.34
C ASP A 225 15.72 9.70 -13.14
N ASN A 226 16.07 10.93 -13.53
CA ASN A 226 15.18 11.89 -14.18
C ASN A 226 15.16 11.78 -15.71
N LYS A 227 15.68 10.67 -16.26
CA LYS A 227 15.73 10.41 -17.70
C LYS A 227 14.89 9.22 -18.11
N ARG A 228 14.62 8.28 -17.21
CA ARG A 228 13.98 7.00 -17.50
C ARG A 228 12.49 7.07 -17.23
N PHE A 229 11.68 6.96 -18.28
CA PHE A 229 10.23 7.02 -18.19
C PHE A 229 9.58 5.86 -18.94
N PHE A 230 8.43 5.42 -18.45
CA PHE A 230 7.50 4.63 -19.25
C PHE A 230 6.28 5.48 -19.56
N VAL A 231 6.01 5.71 -20.83
CA VAL A 231 5.11 6.75 -21.32
C VAL A 231 3.91 6.08 -21.97
N ILE A 232 2.72 6.47 -21.55
CA ILE A 232 1.42 5.93 -21.97
C ILE A 232 0.67 7.09 -22.64
N PRO A 233 0.84 7.29 -23.96
CA PRO A 233 0.10 8.30 -24.69
C PRO A 233 -1.34 7.85 -24.96
N ASP A 234 -2.18 8.79 -25.38
CA ASP A 234 -3.57 8.60 -25.77
C ASP A 234 -4.41 7.89 -24.71
N ASP A 235 -4.12 8.12 -23.42
CA ASP A 235 -4.82 7.52 -22.30
C ASP A 235 -6.10 8.31 -21.98
N PRO A 236 -7.30 7.81 -22.35
CA PRO A 236 -8.56 8.53 -22.14
C PRO A 236 -8.88 8.72 -20.65
N SER A 237 -8.21 7.98 -19.75
CA SER A 237 -8.37 8.10 -18.30
C SER A 237 -7.49 9.16 -17.66
N VAL A 238 -6.70 9.90 -18.44
CA VAL A 238 -5.89 11.02 -17.94
C VAL A 238 -6.77 12.25 -17.73
N GLU A 239 -6.79 12.76 -16.49
CA GLU A 239 -7.47 14.02 -16.15
C GLU A 239 -6.91 15.17 -17.01
N PRO A 240 -7.75 15.92 -17.75
CA PRO A 240 -7.28 17.01 -18.59
C PRO A 240 -6.55 18.10 -17.78
N PRO A 241 -5.47 18.70 -18.32
CA PRO A 241 -4.61 19.64 -17.58
C PRO A 241 -5.36 20.77 -16.84
N GLN A 242 -6.41 21.33 -17.44
CA GLN A 242 -7.21 22.41 -16.87
C GLN A 242 -8.00 22.04 -15.60
N TYR A 243 -8.22 20.74 -15.36
CA TYR A 243 -8.92 20.24 -14.17
C TYR A 243 -7.98 19.72 -13.09
N ARG A 244 -6.69 19.51 -13.39
CA ARG A 244 -5.72 19.01 -12.44
C ARG A 244 -5.53 19.98 -11.27
N ARG A 245 -5.73 19.46 -10.06
CA ARG A 245 -5.55 20.20 -8.79
C ARG A 245 -4.43 19.63 -7.93
N ASN A 246 -3.42 19.03 -8.56
CA ASN A 246 -2.31 18.43 -7.85
C ASN A 246 -1.50 19.48 -7.07
N VAL A 247 -1.03 19.13 -5.87
CA VAL A 247 -0.19 20.00 -5.03
C VAL A 247 1.27 20.06 -5.50
N GLY A 248 1.65 19.15 -6.39
CA GLY A 248 2.95 19.06 -7.05
C GLY A 248 2.86 18.11 -8.24
N ALA A 249 3.66 18.35 -9.27
CA ALA A 249 3.67 17.58 -10.50
C ALA A 249 5.09 17.47 -11.08
N PRO A 250 5.41 16.39 -11.80
CA PRO A 250 6.58 16.36 -12.67
C PRO A 250 6.44 17.37 -13.81
N ASP A 251 7.56 17.74 -14.42
CA ASP A 251 7.55 18.53 -15.65
C ASP A 251 7.02 17.66 -16.81
N MET A 252 5.81 17.97 -17.26
CA MET A 252 5.13 17.28 -18.36
C MET A 252 5.30 17.97 -19.71
N SER A 253 6.05 19.09 -19.79
CA SER A 253 6.13 19.92 -20.99
C SER A 253 6.58 19.16 -22.24
N HIS A 254 7.49 18.20 -22.07
CA HIS A 254 7.97 17.32 -23.14
C HIS A 254 6.84 16.50 -23.77
N TRP A 255 5.95 15.92 -22.96
CA TRP A 255 4.87 15.05 -23.42
C TRP A 255 3.56 15.76 -23.72
N GLU A 256 3.27 16.91 -23.10
CA GLU A 256 1.98 17.59 -23.26
C GLU A 256 2.04 18.77 -24.23
N SER A 257 3.16 19.50 -24.24
CA SER A 257 3.33 20.73 -25.04
C SER A 257 4.45 20.63 -26.07
N GLY A 258 5.14 19.49 -26.14
CA GLY A 258 6.20 19.23 -27.11
C GLY A 258 5.69 19.10 -28.56
N PRO A 259 6.61 18.89 -29.53
CA PRO A 259 6.24 18.80 -30.96
C PRO A 259 5.21 17.71 -31.29
N ASN A 260 5.15 16.65 -30.48
CA ASN A 260 4.17 15.56 -30.57
C ASN A 260 3.32 15.48 -29.29
N GLY A 261 3.07 16.62 -28.65
CA GLY A 261 2.41 16.69 -27.36
C GLY A 261 0.99 16.13 -27.37
N ASP A 262 0.66 15.35 -26.34
CA ASP A 262 -0.67 14.83 -26.06
C ASP A 262 -0.99 15.06 -24.57
N GLU A 263 -2.00 15.89 -24.33
CA GLU A 263 -2.51 16.21 -22.98
C GLU A 263 -3.10 14.98 -22.26
N ARG A 264 -3.30 13.87 -22.97
CA ARG A 264 -3.73 12.57 -22.46
C ARG A 264 -2.56 11.59 -22.25
N THR A 265 -1.39 12.12 -21.92
CA THR A 265 -0.22 11.30 -21.60
C THR A 265 -0.12 11.03 -20.11
N ARG A 266 0.12 9.76 -19.76
CA ARG A 266 0.52 9.33 -18.43
C ARG A 266 1.95 8.79 -18.45
N ILE A 267 2.77 9.18 -17.50
CA ILE A 267 4.12 8.66 -17.31
C ILE A 267 4.22 7.79 -16.06
N VAL A 268 5.15 6.85 -16.05
CA VAL A 268 5.58 6.09 -14.87
C VAL A 268 7.07 6.31 -14.69
N PHE A 269 7.48 6.64 -13.46
CA PHE A 269 8.84 7.07 -13.16
C PHE A 269 9.27 6.65 -11.76
N ARG A 270 10.59 6.69 -11.51
CA ARG A 270 11.14 6.59 -10.17
C ARG A 270 10.82 7.87 -9.40
N SER A 271 10.10 7.75 -8.30
CA SER A 271 9.61 8.89 -7.54
C SER A 271 10.58 9.30 -6.43
N GLU A 272 10.83 10.61 -6.30
CA GLU A 272 11.48 11.20 -5.11
C GLU A 272 10.56 11.16 -3.88
N GLY A 273 9.24 11.14 -4.12
CA GLY A 273 8.19 11.20 -3.11
C GLY A 273 6.88 11.66 -3.73
N ALA A 274 5.81 11.57 -2.94
CA ALA A 274 4.48 12.04 -3.30
C ALA A 274 3.73 12.54 -2.04
N VAL A 275 2.53 13.08 -2.24
CA VAL A 275 1.64 13.59 -1.17
C VAL A 275 0.29 12.86 -1.25
N CYS A 276 -0.37 12.65 -0.11
CA CYS A 276 -1.57 11.82 0.06
C CYS A 276 -1.30 10.31 -0.14
N THR A 277 -2.16 9.49 0.45
CA THR A 277 -2.04 8.02 0.48
C THR A 277 -3.32 7.31 0.03
N ALA A 278 -4.09 7.94 -0.86
CA ALA A 278 -5.34 7.39 -1.40
C ALA A 278 -5.18 5.93 -1.89
N GLY A 279 -4.04 5.62 -2.52
CA GLY A 279 -3.66 4.23 -2.80
C GLY A 279 -2.16 4.03 -2.94
N TYR A 280 -1.59 3.07 -2.21
CA TYR A 280 -0.19 2.68 -2.40
C TYR A 280 0.01 1.20 -2.09
N ALA A 281 0.96 0.57 -2.77
CA ALA A 281 1.43 -0.76 -2.41
C ALA A 281 2.80 -0.69 -1.75
N ILE A 282 3.07 -1.62 -0.83
CA ILE A 282 4.35 -1.74 -0.13
C ILE A 282 4.80 -3.19 -0.11
N SER A 283 6.09 -3.42 -0.38
CA SER A 283 6.69 -4.74 -0.25
C SER A 283 7.00 -5.03 1.21
N GLN A 284 7.18 -6.30 1.57
CA GLN A 284 7.55 -6.66 2.94
C GLN A 284 8.86 -5.95 3.37
N ARG A 285 9.83 -5.85 2.45
CA ARG A 285 11.08 -5.12 2.65
C ARG A 285 10.81 -3.64 2.94
N GLY A 286 9.97 -3.00 2.13
CA GLY A 286 9.53 -1.62 2.35
C GLY A 286 8.82 -1.46 3.70
N ALA A 287 7.94 -2.38 4.07
CA ALA A 287 7.17 -2.33 5.30
C ALA A 287 8.07 -2.32 6.55
N ARG A 288 9.14 -3.13 6.57
CA ARG A 288 10.13 -3.12 7.65
C ARG A 288 10.84 -1.77 7.77
N LYS A 289 11.26 -1.18 6.65
CA LYS A 289 11.92 0.13 6.61
C LYS A 289 10.96 1.24 7.08
N ALA A 290 9.70 1.18 6.65
CA ALA A 290 8.66 2.11 7.02
C ALA A 290 8.36 2.09 8.54
N LEU A 291 8.23 0.91 9.15
CA LEU A 291 8.08 0.80 10.61
C LEU A 291 9.29 1.36 11.34
N TYR A 292 10.50 1.04 10.89
CA TYR A 292 11.71 1.52 11.53
C TYR A 292 11.77 3.05 11.50
N TYR A 293 11.62 3.67 10.33
CA TYR A 293 11.70 5.13 10.18
C TYR A 293 10.61 5.86 10.95
N MET A 294 9.35 5.43 10.82
CA MET A 294 8.20 6.19 11.33
C MET A 294 7.78 5.82 12.76
N SER A 295 8.41 4.80 13.37
CA SER A 295 8.08 4.37 14.74
C SER A 295 9.27 4.24 15.68
N MET A 296 10.50 4.05 15.17
CA MET A 296 11.68 3.78 16.01
C MET A 296 12.74 4.89 15.92
N GLU A 297 12.66 5.75 14.90
CA GLU A 297 13.48 6.95 14.78
C GLU A 297 12.70 8.20 15.24
N PRO A 298 13.40 9.34 15.49
CA PRO A 298 12.72 10.61 15.69
C PRO A 298 11.83 10.92 14.48
N TYR A 299 10.52 11.03 14.72
CA TYR A 299 9.52 11.24 13.68
C TYR A 299 8.47 12.24 14.16
N ASN A 300 8.16 13.22 13.30
CA ASN A 300 7.17 14.27 13.56
C ASN A 300 6.57 14.79 12.24
N ALA A 301 5.90 13.91 11.50
CA ALA A 301 5.29 14.26 10.22
C ALA A 301 4.01 13.45 10.00
N PRO A 302 3.12 13.89 9.08
CA PRO A 302 2.07 13.04 8.54
C PRO A 302 2.64 11.84 7.76
N ILE A 303 1.84 10.79 7.61
CA ILE A 303 2.27 9.49 7.05
C ILE A 303 2.86 9.60 5.63
N ASP A 304 2.26 10.43 4.78
CA ASP A 304 2.69 10.65 3.40
C ASP A 304 4.08 11.32 3.35
N TRP A 305 4.31 12.36 4.15
CA TRP A 305 5.65 12.95 4.31
C TRP A 305 6.67 11.94 4.83
N GLY A 306 6.25 11.02 5.70
CA GLY A 306 7.12 9.92 6.14
C GLY A 306 7.55 8.99 5.01
N PHE A 307 6.64 8.66 4.09
CA PHE A 307 6.98 7.91 2.89
C PHE A 307 7.83 8.72 1.91
N ALA A 308 7.52 10.00 1.70
CA ALA A 308 8.31 10.88 0.83
C ALA A 308 9.76 10.97 1.32
N ASP A 309 9.99 11.10 2.64
CA ASP A 309 11.34 11.11 3.22
C ASP A 309 12.07 9.78 3.00
N LEU A 310 11.37 8.64 3.11
CA LEU A 310 11.94 7.33 2.80
C LEU A 310 12.38 7.25 1.33
N CYS A 311 11.51 7.65 0.40
CA CYS A 311 11.77 7.66 -1.04
C CYS A 311 12.97 8.54 -1.41
N LYS A 312 13.06 9.72 -0.79
CA LYS A 312 14.09 10.74 -1.07
C LYS A 312 15.45 10.41 -0.46
N ASN A 313 15.46 9.83 0.74
CA ASN A 313 16.68 9.67 1.51
C ASN A 313 17.40 8.35 1.18
N SER A 314 18.53 8.46 0.48
CA SER A 314 19.36 7.32 0.06
C SER A 314 19.84 6.44 1.23
N LYS A 315 19.88 6.96 2.47
CA LYS A 315 20.18 6.17 3.69
C LYS A 315 19.30 4.92 3.81
N TYR A 316 18.02 5.01 3.44
CA TYR A 316 17.08 3.89 3.60
C TYR A 316 17.05 2.94 2.41
N ASN A 317 17.68 3.32 1.29
CA ASN A 317 17.65 2.59 0.03
C ASN A 317 16.22 2.12 -0.31
N PHE A 318 15.27 3.07 -0.36
CA PHE A 318 13.85 2.79 -0.48
C PHE A 318 13.36 3.20 -1.87
N THR A 319 13.03 2.23 -2.71
CA THR A 319 12.66 2.48 -4.11
C THR A 319 11.17 2.74 -4.26
N CYS A 320 10.82 3.96 -4.67
CA CYS A 320 9.44 4.39 -4.94
C CYS A 320 9.18 4.57 -6.43
N ILE A 321 8.01 4.15 -6.88
CA ILE A 321 7.56 4.28 -8.27
C ILE A 321 6.16 4.89 -8.25
N ALA A 322 5.94 5.91 -9.07
CA ALA A 322 4.66 6.59 -9.18
C ALA A 322 4.28 6.79 -10.65
N PRO A 323 2.97 6.75 -10.99
CA PRO A 323 2.47 7.28 -12.24
C PRO A 323 2.14 8.78 -12.10
N PHE A 324 2.23 9.56 -13.17
CA PHE A 324 1.61 10.88 -13.23
C PHE A 324 0.97 11.12 -14.61
N PRO A 325 -0.29 11.56 -14.68
CA PRO A 325 -1.25 11.65 -13.56
C PRO A 325 -1.46 10.29 -12.86
N GLN A 326 -2.06 10.33 -11.67
CA GLN A 326 -2.26 9.17 -10.78
C GLN A 326 -3.38 8.25 -11.26
N LEU A 327 -3.33 6.97 -10.86
CA LEU A 327 -4.32 5.94 -11.22
C LEU A 327 -5.47 5.84 -10.23
N VAL A 328 -5.22 6.24 -8.99
CA VAL A 328 -6.19 6.20 -7.90
C VAL A 328 -6.40 7.64 -7.42
N GLY A 329 -7.66 8.06 -7.43
CA GLY A 329 -8.11 9.37 -7.04
C GLY A 329 -8.85 9.35 -5.71
N VAL A 330 -9.53 10.46 -5.42
CA VAL A 330 -10.34 10.62 -4.21
C VAL A 330 -11.78 10.93 -4.58
N SER A 331 -12.73 10.11 -4.11
CA SER A 331 -14.14 10.30 -4.34
C SER A 331 -14.78 11.21 -3.29
N ARG A 332 -15.55 12.18 -3.78
CA ARG A 332 -16.35 13.11 -2.98
C ARG A 332 -17.82 12.91 -3.36
N PRO A 333 -18.67 12.33 -2.50
CA PRO A 333 -20.08 12.13 -2.82
C PRO A 333 -20.88 13.44 -2.73
N THR A 334 -22.01 13.51 -3.44
CA THR A 334 -22.97 14.62 -3.32
C THR A 334 -23.48 14.67 -1.89
N SER A 335 -22.97 15.62 -1.11
CA SER A 335 -23.23 15.70 0.31
C SER A 335 -22.73 17.01 0.89
N ASN A 336 -23.07 17.25 2.16
CA ASN A 336 -22.35 18.24 2.95
C ASN A 336 -20.85 17.87 2.95
N THR A 337 -19.96 18.83 2.67
CA THR A 337 -18.52 18.57 2.54
C THR A 337 -17.87 18.10 3.84
N SER A 338 -18.59 18.06 4.98
CA SER A 338 -18.17 17.35 6.21
C SER A 338 -17.96 15.86 5.99
N LYS A 339 -18.72 15.25 5.07
CA LYS A 339 -18.59 13.81 4.76
C LYS A 339 -17.34 13.47 3.96
N TRP A 340 -16.68 14.46 3.36
CA TRP A 340 -15.59 14.23 2.43
C TRP A 340 -14.36 13.67 3.14
N SER A 341 -13.94 14.31 4.23
CA SER A 341 -12.72 13.95 4.96
C SER A 341 -12.90 14.20 6.46
N ASP A 342 -12.35 13.29 7.27
CA ASP A 342 -12.28 13.39 8.72
C ASP A 342 -11.04 14.22 9.18
N ILE A 343 -10.25 14.74 8.23
CA ILE A 343 -9.04 15.54 8.46
C ILE A 343 -9.06 16.82 7.62
N GLY A 344 -8.62 17.94 8.21
CA GLY A 344 -8.13 19.10 7.44
C GLY A 344 -9.15 20.16 7.05
N TYR A 345 -10.37 20.09 7.60
CA TYR A 345 -11.44 21.03 7.28
C TYR A 345 -12.07 21.49 8.61
N GLY A 346 -12.38 22.78 8.72
CA GLY A 346 -12.88 23.40 9.95
C GLY A 346 -14.26 22.90 10.39
N ASN A 347 -15.04 23.76 11.04
CA ASN A 347 -16.33 23.39 11.64
C ASN A 347 -17.30 22.77 10.62
N ASP A 348 -17.74 21.54 10.87
CA ASP A 348 -18.68 20.82 10.01
C ASP A 348 -20.02 21.53 9.83
N ALA A 349 -20.44 22.34 10.81
CA ALA A 349 -21.68 23.10 10.73
C ALA A 349 -21.65 24.23 9.69
N GLU A 350 -20.45 24.65 9.25
CA GLU A 350 -20.25 25.75 8.30
C GLU A 350 -20.07 25.25 6.86
N ARG A 351 -20.13 23.93 6.65
CA ARG A 351 -19.87 23.31 5.36
C ARG A 351 -21.11 23.27 4.47
N ALA A 352 -20.88 23.39 3.17
CA ALA A 352 -21.92 23.45 2.14
C ALA A 352 -22.19 22.07 1.54
N VAL A 353 -23.32 21.94 0.84
CA VAL A 353 -23.59 20.78 -0.01
C VAL A 353 -22.99 21.03 -1.38
N GLU A 354 -22.17 20.10 -1.85
CA GLU A 354 -21.52 20.17 -3.16
C GLU A 354 -21.83 18.91 -3.99
N PRO A 355 -21.82 19.02 -5.34
CA PRO A 355 -22.04 17.88 -6.22
C PRO A 355 -20.90 16.86 -6.11
N ALA A 356 -21.22 15.60 -6.41
CA ALA A 356 -20.23 14.54 -6.44
C ALA A 356 -19.14 14.82 -7.48
N ASN A 357 -17.91 14.47 -7.14
CA ASN A 357 -16.78 14.47 -8.04
C ASN A 357 -15.79 13.39 -7.62
N ALA A 358 -14.91 13.00 -8.54
CA ALA A 358 -13.84 12.06 -8.27
C ALA A 358 -12.52 12.71 -8.69
N GLN A 359 -11.81 13.29 -7.74
CA GLN A 359 -10.59 14.03 -8.02
C GLN A 359 -9.59 13.13 -8.74
N HIS A 360 -9.00 13.62 -9.84
CA HIS A 360 -7.92 12.96 -10.57
C HIS A 360 -8.29 11.74 -11.40
N LEU A 361 -9.58 11.55 -11.69
CA LEU A 361 -10.10 10.46 -12.52
C LEU A 361 -10.90 11.04 -13.69
N VAL A 362 -11.31 10.21 -14.66
CA VAL A 362 -12.20 10.66 -15.75
C VAL A 362 -13.49 9.84 -15.75
N TYR A 363 -13.35 8.52 -15.73
CA TYR A 363 -14.42 7.53 -15.73
C TYR A 363 -14.47 6.82 -14.37
N SER A 364 -14.67 7.60 -13.31
CA SER A 364 -14.71 7.11 -11.92
C SER A 364 -15.67 5.93 -11.75
N THR A 365 -15.22 4.89 -11.06
CA THR A 365 -16.03 3.72 -10.71
C THR A 365 -17.21 4.12 -9.84
N ARG A 366 -16.98 4.94 -8.79
CA ARG A 366 -18.07 5.35 -7.88
C ARG A 366 -19.14 6.20 -8.55
N LEU A 367 -18.74 7.14 -9.42
CA LEU A 367 -19.70 7.93 -10.21
C LEU A 367 -20.47 7.07 -11.21
N ASN A 368 -19.90 5.93 -11.63
CA ASN A 368 -20.48 5.01 -12.60
C ASN A 368 -21.18 3.77 -11.99
N ILE A 369 -21.38 3.70 -10.67
CA ILE A 369 -22.06 2.56 -10.01
C ILE A 369 -23.43 2.27 -10.63
N ALA A 370 -24.20 3.31 -11.00
CA ALA A 370 -25.50 3.13 -11.64
C ALA A 370 -25.39 2.46 -13.02
N ASN A 371 -24.34 2.75 -13.78
CA ASN A 371 -24.08 2.11 -15.08
C ASN A 371 -23.69 0.65 -14.91
N PHE A 372 -22.88 0.32 -13.90
CA PHE A 372 -22.58 -1.06 -13.52
C PHE A 372 -23.82 -1.85 -13.11
N LEU A 373 -24.67 -1.29 -12.24
CA LEU A 373 -25.93 -1.93 -11.81
C LEU A 373 -26.88 -2.20 -12.99
N ALA A 374 -26.84 -1.36 -14.02
CA ALA A 374 -27.59 -1.53 -15.25
C ALA A 374 -26.95 -2.54 -16.24
N GLY A 375 -25.82 -3.15 -15.89
CA GLY A 375 -25.10 -4.09 -16.75
C GLY A 375 -24.46 -3.46 -17.98
N LYS A 376 -24.18 -2.15 -17.95
CA LYS A 376 -23.57 -1.44 -19.08
C LYS A 376 -22.05 -1.69 -19.13
N THR A 377 -21.50 -1.58 -20.33
CA THR A 377 -20.04 -1.56 -20.57
C THR A 377 -19.53 -0.19 -20.99
N VAL A 378 -20.46 0.76 -21.22
CA VAL A 378 -20.19 2.15 -21.58
C VAL A 378 -20.36 3.02 -20.34
N PHE A 379 -19.35 3.84 -20.07
CA PHE A 379 -19.23 4.61 -18.83
C PHE A 379 -19.10 6.11 -19.10
N ASP A 380 -19.67 6.90 -18.21
CA ASP A 380 -19.75 8.35 -18.31
C ASP A 380 -18.46 8.99 -17.80
N SER A 381 -17.95 9.95 -18.57
CA SER A 381 -16.91 10.86 -18.10
C SER A 381 -17.49 11.93 -17.18
N GLN A 382 -16.78 12.28 -16.12
CA GLN A 382 -17.13 13.46 -15.31
C GLN A 382 -16.74 14.80 -15.98
N TYR A 383 -16.00 14.76 -17.09
CA TYR A 383 -15.58 15.92 -17.90
C TYR A 383 -16.07 15.79 -19.35
N PRO A 384 -17.39 15.73 -19.61
CA PRO A 384 -17.94 15.45 -20.94
C PRO A 384 -17.62 16.52 -21.99
N ASP A 385 -17.23 17.72 -21.57
CA ASP A 385 -16.86 18.82 -22.48
C ASP A 385 -15.39 18.79 -22.92
N ALA A 386 -14.53 18.01 -22.25
CA ALA A 386 -13.09 17.98 -22.48
C ALA A 386 -12.54 16.57 -22.78
N THR A 387 -13.36 15.55 -22.58
CA THR A 387 -13.03 14.15 -22.85
C THR A 387 -14.21 13.52 -23.58
N PRO A 388 -14.03 12.36 -24.24
CA PRO A 388 -15.17 11.63 -24.78
C PRO A 388 -16.24 11.44 -23.68
N PRO A 389 -17.51 11.86 -23.91
CA PRO A 389 -18.50 11.89 -22.84
C PRO A 389 -18.85 10.48 -22.33
N GLN A 390 -18.73 9.50 -23.21
CA GLN A 390 -18.97 8.09 -22.94
C GLN A 390 -17.97 7.24 -23.72
N LEU A 391 -17.44 6.19 -23.10
CA LEU A 391 -16.59 5.19 -23.75
C LEU A 391 -16.90 3.78 -23.26
N ASP A 392 -16.70 2.79 -24.11
CA ASP A 392 -16.68 1.38 -23.66
C ASP A 392 -15.45 1.15 -22.78
N ILE A 393 -15.57 0.30 -21.75
CA ILE A 393 -14.48 -0.05 -20.83
C ILE A 393 -13.19 -0.49 -21.53
N LYS A 394 -13.31 -1.16 -22.69
CA LYS A 394 -12.14 -1.56 -23.49
C LYS A 394 -11.42 -0.38 -24.10
N GLU A 395 -12.14 0.66 -24.49
CA GLU A 395 -11.57 1.90 -25.01
C GLU A 395 -10.91 2.69 -23.87
N ILE A 396 -11.56 2.77 -22.70
CA ILE A 396 -11.00 3.45 -21.52
C ILE A 396 -9.67 2.80 -21.09
N GLY A 397 -9.59 1.47 -21.13
CA GLY A 397 -8.36 0.72 -20.81
C GLY A 397 -7.44 0.45 -21.99
N GLY A 398 -7.66 1.10 -23.14
CA GLY A 398 -7.04 0.72 -24.42
C GLY A 398 -5.62 1.23 -24.63
N ALA A 399 -5.16 2.20 -23.82
CA ALA A 399 -3.87 2.83 -24.01
C ALA A 399 -2.69 1.88 -23.75
N VAL A 400 -1.63 2.03 -24.54
CA VAL A 400 -0.44 1.17 -24.50
C VAL A 400 0.80 2.03 -24.39
N GLY A 401 1.59 1.79 -23.35
CA GLY A 401 2.82 2.54 -23.12
C GLY A 401 4.04 1.97 -23.82
N HIS A 402 5.08 2.79 -23.88
CA HIS A 402 6.40 2.49 -24.40
C HIS A 402 7.48 3.05 -23.46
N VAL A 403 8.71 2.56 -23.61
CA VAL A 403 9.86 3.07 -22.86
C VAL A 403 10.40 4.32 -23.54
N GLU A 404 10.83 5.29 -22.74
CA GLU A 404 11.48 6.51 -23.22
C GLU A 404 12.64 6.89 -22.29
N GLU A 405 13.79 7.21 -22.86
CA GLU A 405 14.93 7.81 -22.16
C GLU A 405 15.17 9.22 -22.70
N LEU A 406 15.05 10.24 -21.84
CA LEU A 406 15.31 11.63 -22.20
C LEU A 406 16.83 11.91 -22.23
N ASP A 407 17.24 12.84 -23.09
CA ASP A 407 18.65 13.18 -23.36
C ASP A 407 19.41 13.85 -22.21
#